data_AF-A0AB39DBJ1-F1
#
_entry.id   AF-A0AB39DBJ1-F1
#
_cell.length_a   1.000
_cell.length_b   1.000
_cell.length_c   1.000
_cell.angle_alpha   90.00
_cell.angle_beta   90.00
_cell.angle_gamma   90.00
#
_symmetry.space_group_name_H-M   'P 1'
#
loop_
_entity.id
_entity.type
_entity.pdbx_description
1 polymer ?
#
loop_
_entity_poly.entity_id
_entity_poly.type
_entity_poly.pdbx_seq_one_letter_code
_entity_poly.pdbx_strand_id
1 'polypeptide(L)' 'MTLQAFAEASGLTIGTLRAQVYRGYWPTIKIGKKVLINLEAVRLNAISRYNERA' A
#
# COMPACT_ATOMS: atom_id res chain seq x y z
N MET A 1 3.89 5.56 5.16
CA MET A 1 4.85 4.55 5.67
C MET A 1 5.84 4.14 4.59
N THR A 2 7.07 3.75 4.93
CA THR A 2 8.05 3.25 3.94
C THR A 2 7.60 1.91 3.36
N LEU A 3 8.04 1.58 2.14
CA LEU A 3 7.75 0.27 1.55
C LEU A 3 8.29 -0.87 2.41
N GLN A 4 9.45 -0.68 3.02
CA GLN A 4 10.08 -1.72 3.84
C GLN A 4 9.29 -2.02 5.11
N ALA A 5 8.88 -0.98 5.85
CA ALA A 5 8.05 -1.15 7.03
C ALA A 5 6.66 -1.71 6.69
N PHE A 6 6.09 -1.33 5.53
CA PHE A 6 4.81 -1.90 5.10
C PHE A 6 4.93 -3.38 4.70
N ALA A 7 6.01 -3.76 4.03
CA ALA A 7 6.27 -5.16 3.68
C ALA A 7 6.35 -6.03 4.95
N GLU A 8 7.11 -5.58 5.94
CA GLU A 8 7.23 -6.26 7.24
C GLU A 8 5.88 -6.35 7.97
N ALA A 9 5.14 -5.25 8.07
CA ALA A 9 3.85 -5.23 8.76
C ALA A 9 2.75 -6.05 8.06
N SER A 10 2.78 -6.13 6.72
CA SER A 10 1.79 -6.87 5.92
C SER A 10 2.14 -8.34 5.71
N GLY A 11 3.36 -8.77 6.06
CA GLY A 11 3.88 -10.10 5.75
C GLY A 11 4.20 -10.32 4.26
N LEU A 12 4.18 -9.27 3.44
CA LEU A 12 4.57 -9.34 2.03
C LEU A 12 6.08 -9.25 1.88
N THR A 13 6.64 -9.93 0.89
CA THR A 13 8.04 -9.69 0.51
C THR A 13 8.19 -8.30 -0.10
N ILE A 14 9.34 -7.65 0.13
CA ILE A 14 9.61 -6.32 -0.41
C ILE A 14 9.58 -6.27 -1.94
N GLY A 15 9.98 -7.37 -2.60
CA GLY A 15 9.94 -7.49 -4.06
C GLY A 15 8.51 -7.49 -4.59
N THR A 16 7.64 -8.29 -3.98
CA THR A 16 6.21 -8.33 -4.32
C THR A 16 5.55 -6.97 -4.09
N LEU A 17 5.80 -6.34 -2.94
CA LEU A 17 5.23 -5.02 -2.65
C LEU A 17 5.68 -3.97 -3.68
N ARG A 18 6.97 -3.93 -4.05
CA ARG A 18 7.48 -3.01 -5.09
C ARG A 18 6.79 -3.23 -6.43
N ALA A 19 6.64 -4.47 -6.87
CA ALA A 19 5.95 -4.80 -8.10
C ALA A 19 4.48 -4.35 -8.06
N GLN A 20 3.78 -4.55 -6.94
CA GLN A 20 2.40 -4.13 -6.77
C GLN A 20 2.24 -2.60 -6.73
N VAL A 21 3.16 -1.91 -6.06
CA VAL A 21 3.22 -0.44 -6.05
C VAL A 21 3.44 0.11 -7.46
N TYR A 22 4.39 -0.48 -8.21
CA TYR A 22 4.65 -0.06 -9.59
C TYR A 22 3.44 -0.27 -10.51
N ARG A 23 2.66 -1.33 -10.28
CA ARG A 23 1.39 -1.59 -10.98
C ARG A 23 0.22 -0.73 -10.50
N GLY A 24 0.41 0.12 -9.49
CA GLY A 24 -0.61 1.04 -8.99
C GLY A 24 -1.66 0.40 -8.08
N TYR A 25 -1.44 -0.80 -7.56
CA TYR A 25 -2.41 -1.47 -6.68
C TYR A 25 -2.53 -0.84 -5.30
N TRP A 26 -1.49 -0.11 -4.86
CA TRP A 26 -1.45 0.49 -3.54
C TRP A 26 -1.51 2.01 -3.63
N PRO A 27 -2.29 2.68 -2.76
CA PRO A 27 -2.27 4.12 -2.67
C PRO A 27 -0.90 4.56 -2.13
N THR A 28 -0.20 5.35 -2.94
CA THR A 28 1.15 5.82 -2.61
C THR A 28 1.24 7.34 -2.69
N ILE A 29 2.20 7.88 -1.96
CA ILE A 29 2.59 9.29 -2.01
C ILE A 29 4.07 9.34 -2.34
N LYS A 30 4.42 10.18 -3.31
CA LYS A 30 5.81 10.46 -3.68
C LYS A 30 6.31 11.66 -2.88
N ILE A 31 7.40 11.47 -2.15
CA ILE A 31 8.09 12.53 -1.43
C ILE A 31 9.54 12.58 -1.94
N GLY A 32 9.80 13.55 -2.82
CA GLY A 32 11.07 13.63 -3.55
C GLY A 32 11.36 12.35 -4.35
N LYS A 33 12.49 11.70 -4.04
CA LYS A 33 12.89 10.43 -4.67
C LYS A 33 12.30 9.19 -3.99
N LYS A 34 11.59 9.35 -2.87
CA LYS A 34 11.02 8.23 -2.10
C LYS A 34 9.54 8.05 -2.40
N VAL A 35 9.11 6.79 -2.41
CA VAL A 35 7.69 6.40 -2.49
C VAL A 35 7.27 5.81 -1.16
N LEU A 36 6.16 6.29 -0.62
CA LEU A 36 5.59 5.85 0.65
C LEU A 36 4.17 5.32 0.41
N ILE A 37 3.76 4.34 1.20
CA ILE A 37 2.36 3.89 1.26
C ILE A 37 1.55 4.89 2.08
N ASN A 38 0.39 5.30 1.56
CA ASN A 38 -0.60 6.07 2.31
C ASN A 38 -1.51 5.11 3.09
N LEU A 39 -1.29 4.99 4.40
CA LEU A 39 -2.01 4.03 5.24
C LEU A 39 -3.49 4.37 5.42
N GLU A 40 -3.83 5.66 5.55
CA GLU A 40 -5.24 6.05 5.69
C GLU A 40 -6.03 5.72 4.42
N ALA A 41 -5.44 5.94 3.24
CA ALA A 41 -6.05 5.53 1.99
C ALA A 41 -6.22 4.00 1.90
N VAL A 42 -5.25 3.21 2.37
CA VAL A 42 -5.39 1.75 2.45
C VAL A 42 -6.58 1.37 3.35
N ARG A 43 -6.69 1.99 4.54
CA ARG A 43 -7.78 1.72 5.49
C ARG A 43 -9.15 2.03 4.89
N LEU A 44 -9.29 3.17 4.24
CA LEU A 44 -10.54 3.57 3.58
C LEU A 44 -10.91 2.62 2.43
N ASN A 45 -9.93 2.25 1.60
CA ASN A 45 -10.15 1.29 0.51
C ASN A 45 -10.60 -0.08 1.03
N ALA A 46 -10.02 -0.55 2.14
CA ALA A 46 -10.41 -1.82 2.75
C ALA A 46 -11.87 -1.78 3.26
N ILE A 47 -12.27 -0.68 3.90
CA ILE A 47 -13.66 -0.47 4.36
C ILE A 47 -14.62 -0.43 3.16
N SER A 48 -14.29 0.36 2.12
CA SER A 48 -15.11 0.44 0.90
C SER A 48 -15.31 -0.94 0.28
N ARG A 49 -14.23 -1.71 0.16
CA ARG A 49 -14.24 -3.05 -0.44
C ARG A 49 -15.04 -4.07 0.37
N TYR A 50 -15.05 -3.92 1.70
CA TYR A 50 -15.90 -4.72 2.58
C TYR A 50 -17.38 -4.38 2.34
N ASN A 51 -17.73 -3.09 2.32
CA ASN A 51 -19.11 -2.64 2.11
C ASN A 51 -19.67 -3.01 0.73
N GLU A 52 -18.84 -3.09 -0.32
CA GLU A 52 -19.27 -3.57 -1.64
C GLU A 52 -19.68 -5.05 -1.68
N ARG A 53 -19.22 -5.85 -0.70
CA ARG A 53 -19.43 -7.31 -0.66
C ARG A 53 -20.46 -7.75 0.38
N ALA A 54 -20.91 -6.84 1.24
CA ALA A 54 -21.92 -7.08 2.28
C ALA A 54 -23.32 -6.80 1.72
#